data_AF-A0A6I5A3K5-F1
#
_entry.id   AF-A0A6I5A3K5-F1
#
_cell.length_a   1.000
_cell.length_b   1.000
_cell.length_c   1.000
_cell.angle_alpha   90.00
_cell.angle_beta   90.00
_cell.angle_gamma   90.00
#
_symmetry.space_group_name_H-M   'P 1'
#
loop_
_entity.id
_entity.type
_entity.pdbx_description
1 polymer ?
#
loop_
_entity_poly.entity_id
_entity_poly.type
_entity_poly.pdbx_seq_one_letter_code
_entity_poly.pdbx_strand_id
1 'polypeptide(L)'
;MNLSQLLNGNEIPSTKRITYKELTSIIQKRLLQLNEHYVWYQFTYLEELREMYVGTLPYFIFLGRKINVEPWKVKRSLDGWVFDVDITEQIQALYMEMNKVITSEHQQDVFQNIIEQYCNIGLTLGITPNQIQHRYKQERKNMIEPFRNEIMKHYIQRRYFGT
;
A
#
# COMPACT_ATOMS: atom_id res chain seq x y z
N MET A 1 -0.61 29.77 24.13
CA MET A 1 -0.96 28.47 23.53
C MET A 1 0.33 27.69 23.38
N ASN A 2 0.51 26.58 24.11
CA ASN A 2 1.82 25.94 24.26
C ASN A 2 1.96 24.76 23.29
N LEU A 3 3.16 24.52 22.74
CA LEU A 3 3.42 23.49 21.71
C LEU A 3 3.01 22.08 22.18
N SER A 4 3.07 21.85 23.49
CA SER A 4 2.61 20.63 24.15
C SER A 4 1.09 20.40 24.07
N GLN A 5 0.27 21.45 23.95
CA GLN A 5 -1.19 21.32 23.74
C GLN A 5 -1.56 21.01 22.28
N LEU A 6 -0.68 21.35 21.32
CA LEU A 6 -0.80 20.92 19.92
C LEU A 6 -0.42 19.43 19.75
N LEU A 7 0.50 18.93 20.58
CA LEU A 7 1.02 17.56 20.51
C LEU A 7 0.30 16.57 21.44
N ASN A 8 -0.38 17.03 22.50
CA ASN A 8 -1.16 16.19 23.43
C ASN A 8 -2.57 15.82 22.92
N GLY A 9 -2.92 16.13 21.67
CA GLY A 9 -4.12 15.66 21.00
C GLY A 9 -4.04 14.19 20.58
N ASN A 10 -3.66 13.31 21.50
CA ASN A 10 -3.50 11.86 21.34
C ASN A 10 -4.82 11.09 21.11
N GLU A 11 -5.85 11.75 20.56
CA GLU A 11 -6.86 11.01 19.81
C GLU A 11 -6.36 10.90 18.38
N ILE A 12 -5.95 9.69 18.01
CA ILE A 12 -5.73 9.31 16.62
C ILE A 12 -6.92 9.84 15.83
N PRO A 13 -6.74 10.76 14.86
CA PRO A 13 -7.82 11.17 13.99
C PRO A 13 -8.40 9.91 13.39
N SER A 14 -9.69 9.68 13.64
CA SER A 14 -10.35 8.45 13.22
C SER A 14 -10.10 8.23 11.74
N THR A 15 -9.33 7.19 11.41
CA THR A 15 -9.07 6.75 10.02
C THR A 15 -10.37 6.34 9.32
N LYS A 16 -11.52 6.37 10.02
CA LYS A 16 -12.86 6.31 9.42
C LYS A 16 -13.05 7.37 8.33
N ARG A 17 -12.48 8.57 8.47
CA ARG A 17 -12.75 9.70 7.57
C ARG A 17 -12.05 9.63 6.21
N ILE A 18 -11.01 8.82 6.04
CA ILE A 18 -10.31 8.72 4.75
C ILE A 18 -11.16 7.87 3.81
N THR A 19 -11.42 8.37 2.62
CA THR A 19 -12.18 7.70 1.57
C THR A 19 -11.34 6.63 0.87
N TYR A 20 -11.99 5.69 0.17
CA TYR A 20 -11.28 4.73 -0.67
C TYR A 20 -10.51 5.44 -1.80
N LYS A 21 -11.02 6.55 -2.32
CA LYS A 21 -10.35 7.38 -3.34
C LYS A 21 -9.04 7.97 -2.83
N GLU A 22 -9.03 8.51 -1.62
CA GLU A 22 -7.81 9.06 -1.01
C GLU A 22 -6.78 7.96 -0.73
N LEU A 23 -7.21 6.80 -0.22
CA LEU A 23 -6.31 5.65 -0.03
C LEU A 23 -5.72 5.17 -1.36
N THR A 24 -6.55 5.10 -2.40
CA THR A 24 -6.12 4.72 -3.75
C THR A 24 -5.03 5.66 -4.26
N SER A 25 -5.23 6.97 -4.10
CA SER A 25 -4.24 7.99 -4.47
C SER A 25 -2.92 7.86 -3.72
N ILE A 26 -2.98 7.58 -2.41
CA ILE A 26 -1.76 7.38 -1.61
C ILE A 26 -1.04 6.09 -2.03
N ILE A 27 -1.77 4.99 -2.25
CA ILE A 27 -1.19 3.73 -2.75
C ILE A 27 -0.51 3.96 -4.09
N GLN A 28 -1.16 4.64 -5.03
CA GLN A 28 -0.59 5.01 -6.32
C GLN A 28 0.71 5.81 -6.18
N LYS A 29 0.77 6.77 -5.26
CA LYS A 29 2.00 7.52 -4.97
C LYS A 29 3.11 6.61 -4.45
N ARG A 30 2.79 5.66 -3.56
CA ARG A 30 3.76 4.69 -3.03
C ARG A 30 4.27 3.74 -4.11
N LEU A 31 3.41 3.32 -5.04
CA LEU A 31 3.79 2.50 -6.20
C LEU A 31 4.73 3.26 -7.14
N LEU A 32 4.47 4.56 -7.40
CA LEU A 32 5.40 5.39 -8.16
C LEU A 32 6.76 5.52 -7.48
N GLN A 33 6.79 5.75 -6.16
CA GLN A 33 8.05 5.79 -5.40
C GLN A 33 8.81 4.46 -5.48
N LEU A 34 8.11 3.32 -5.38
CA LEU A 34 8.69 2.00 -5.54
C LEU A 34 9.31 1.83 -6.93
N ASN A 35 8.58 2.25 -7.97
CA ASN A 35 9.02 2.18 -9.36
C ASN A 35 10.26 3.06 -9.61
N GLU A 36 10.22 4.31 -9.17
CA GLU A 36 11.33 5.24 -9.26
C GLU A 36 12.56 4.65 -8.57
N HIS A 37 12.41 4.14 -7.34
CA HIS A 37 13.53 3.55 -6.62
C HIS A 37 14.11 2.34 -7.37
N TYR A 38 13.25 1.46 -7.91
CA TYR A 38 13.73 0.33 -8.71
C TYR A 38 14.54 0.78 -9.93
N VAL A 39 14.02 1.74 -10.71
CA VAL A 39 14.68 2.23 -11.93
C VAL A 39 16.03 2.89 -11.64
N TRP A 40 16.13 3.70 -10.57
CA TRP A 40 17.33 4.49 -10.29
C TRP A 40 18.41 3.72 -9.51
N TYR A 41 18.05 2.68 -8.76
CA TYR A 41 18.95 2.01 -7.81
C TYR A 41 19.15 0.52 -8.07
N GLN A 42 18.96 0.08 -9.32
CA GLN A 42 19.02 -1.32 -9.72
C GLN A 42 20.20 -2.08 -9.06
N PHE A 43 19.87 -3.21 -8.42
CA PHE A 43 20.76 -4.19 -7.78
C PHE A 43 21.52 -3.80 -6.49
N THR A 44 21.69 -2.51 -6.17
CA THR A 44 22.52 -2.10 -5.01
C THR A 44 21.73 -2.03 -3.70
N TYR A 45 20.41 -1.82 -3.79
CA TYR A 45 19.54 -1.55 -2.63
C TYR A 45 18.29 -2.45 -2.59
N LEU A 46 18.43 -3.74 -2.92
CA LEU A 46 17.30 -4.67 -2.97
C LEU A 46 16.55 -4.77 -1.63
N GLU A 47 17.25 -4.73 -0.49
CA GLU A 47 16.61 -4.73 0.82
C GLU A 47 15.82 -3.44 1.07
N GLU A 48 16.31 -2.28 0.66
CA GLU A 48 15.55 -1.03 0.78
C GLU A 48 14.29 -1.06 -0.09
N LEU A 49 14.40 -1.58 -1.32
CA LEU A 49 13.26 -1.77 -2.21
C LEU A 49 12.21 -2.72 -1.61
N ARG A 50 12.66 -3.79 -0.96
CA ARG A 50 11.82 -4.72 -0.21
C ARG A 50 11.11 -4.02 0.95
N GLU A 51 11.82 -3.19 1.73
CA GLU A 51 11.22 -2.38 2.79
C GLU A 51 10.16 -1.42 2.25
N MET A 52 10.42 -0.75 1.13
CA MET A 52 9.45 0.14 0.48
C MET A 52 8.20 -0.61 0.02
N TYR A 53 8.40 -1.76 -0.61
CA TYR A 53 7.33 -2.64 -1.07
C TYR A 53 6.45 -3.09 0.10
N VAL A 54 7.06 -3.67 1.15
CA VAL A 54 6.35 -4.14 2.34
C VAL A 54 5.69 -2.96 3.08
N GLY A 55 6.34 -1.80 3.13
CA GLY A 55 5.78 -0.59 3.72
C GLY A 55 4.50 -0.09 3.05
N THR A 56 4.16 -0.56 1.85
CA THR A 56 2.91 -0.21 1.15
C THR A 56 1.73 -1.11 1.57
N LEU A 57 2.02 -2.26 2.17
CA LEU A 57 1.01 -3.24 2.62
C LEU A 57 -0.04 -2.71 3.61
N PRO A 58 0.28 -1.86 4.61
CA PRO A 58 -0.72 -1.33 5.54
C PRO A 58 -1.84 -0.56 4.84
N TYR A 59 -1.51 0.12 3.73
CA TYR A 59 -2.46 0.89 2.92
C TYR A 59 -3.45 -0.06 2.22
N PHE A 60 -2.93 -1.13 1.60
CA PHE A 60 -3.75 -2.18 1.01
C PHE A 60 -4.67 -2.85 2.03
N ILE A 61 -4.15 -3.21 3.21
CA ILE A 61 -4.96 -3.82 4.29
C ILE A 61 -6.10 -2.89 4.71
N PHE A 62 -5.82 -1.59 4.83
CA PHE A 62 -6.83 -0.62 5.23
C PHE A 62 -7.89 -0.38 4.13
N LEU A 63 -7.48 -0.37 2.86
CA LEU A 63 -8.39 -0.33 1.71
C LEU A 63 -9.28 -1.58 1.66
N GLY A 64 -8.70 -2.78 1.80
CA GLY A 64 -9.44 -4.04 1.83
C GLY A 64 -10.50 -4.07 2.94
N ARG A 65 -10.16 -3.59 4.14
CA ARG A 65 -11.13 -3.43 5.23
C ARG A 65 -12.31 -2.51 4.89
N LYS A 66 -12.11 -1.47 4.09
CA LYS A 66 -13.21 -0.59 3.64
C LYS A 66 -14.10 -1.24 2.58
N ILE A 67 -13.53 -2.15 1.79
CA ILE A 67 -14.23 -2.89 0.73
C ILE A 67 -14.80 -4.24 1.26
N ASN A 68 -14.56 -4.55 2.54
CA ASN A 68 -14.88 -5.82 3.21
C ASN A 68 -14.18 -7.05 2.60
N VAL A 69 -12.93 -6.89 2.15
CA VAL A 69 -12.07 -7.97 1.63
C VAL A 69 -10.79 -8.05 2.46
N GLU A 70 -10.43 -9.25 2.90
CA GLU A 70 -9.15 -9.49 3.55
C GLU A 70 -8.08 -9.79 2.49
N PRO A 71 -6.93 -9.08 2.48
CA PRO A 71 -5.90 -9.25 1.47
C PRO A 71 -5.18 -10.61 1.54
N TRP A 72 -5.40 -11.40 2.59
CA TRP A 72 -4.73 -12.69 2.75
C TRP A 72 -5.50 -13.87 2.17
N LYS A 73 -6.77 -13.67 1.78
CA LYS A 73 -7.67 -14.75 1.33
C LYS A 73 -7.67 -14.96 -0.18
N VAL A 74 -6.82 -14.25 -0.91
CA VAL A 74 -6.74 -14.34 -2.37
C VAL A 74 -6.13 -15.68 -2.76
N LYS A 75 -6.91 -16.52 -3.45
CA LYS A 75 -6.42 -17.77 -4.07
C LYS A 75 -5.44 -17.37 -5.16
N ARG A 76 -4.26 -17.98 -5.19
CA ARG A 76 -3.22 -17.67 -6.18
C ARG A 76 -3.08 -18.80 -7.18
N SER A 77 -2.92 -18.41 -8.43
CA SER A 77 -2.26 -19.23 -9.45
C SER A 77 -0.82 -18.73 -9.54
N LEU A 78 0.17 -19.58 -9.24
CA LEU A 78 1.55 -19.32 -9.65
C LEU A 78 1.66 -19.77 -11.10
N ASP A 79 1.28 -18.89 -12.02
CA ASP A 79 1.60 -19.07 -13.42
C ASP A 79 3.08 -18.71 -13.65
N GLY A 80 3.80 -19.53 -14.43
CA GLY A 80 5.24 -19.38 -14.66
C GLY A 80 5.65 -18.01 -15.23
N TRP A 81 4.69 -17.28 -15.82
CA TRP A 81 4.84 -15.96 -16.41
C TRP A 81 5.14 -14.83 -15.41
N VAL A 82 4.94 -15.04 -14.11
CA VAL A 82 5.17 -13.99 -13.08
C VAL A 82 6.61 -13.45 -13.09
N PHE A 83 7.58 -14.31 -13.40
CA PHE A 83 9.00 -13.94 -13.44
C PHE A 83 9.49 -13.46 -14.81
N ASP A 84 8.67 -13.62 -15.85
CA ASP A 84 9.02 -13.24 -17.23
C ASP A 84 8.68 -11.76 -17.53
N VAL A 85 7.89 -11.11 -16.66
CA VAL A 85 7.46 -9.72 -16.81
C VAL A 85 8.35 -8.80 -15.96
N ASP A 86 8.83 -7.70 -16.56
CA ASP A 86 9.63 -6.70 -15.85
C ASP A 86 8.84 -6.11 -14.67
N ILE A 87 9.49 -5.94 -13.52
CA ILE A 87 8.84 -5.45 -12.30
C ILE A 87 8.26 -4.03 -12.49
N THR A 88 8.86 -3.20 -13.35
CA THR A 88 8.34 -1.88 -13.71
C THR A 88 6.97 -2.00 -14.36
N GLU A 89 6.82 -2.95 -15.30
CA GLU A 89 5.54 -3.24 -15.95
C GLU A 89 4.52 -3.78 -14.96
N GLN A 90 4.93 -4.66 -14.03
CA GLN A 90 4.05 -5.16 -12.97
C GLN A 90 3.57 -4.03 -12.05
N ILE A 91 4.46 -3.12 -11.64
CA ILE A 91 4.11 -1.96 -10.80
C ILE A 91 3.18 -1.00 -11.56
N GLN A 92 3.44 -0.75 -12.84
CA GLN A 92 2.60 0.11 -13.67
C GLN A 92 1.20 -0.49 -13.87
N ALA A 93 1.10 -1.80 -14.13
CA ALA A 93 -0.17 -2.50 -14.25
C ALA A 93 -0.98 -2.36 -12.95
N LEU A 94 -0.35 -2.60 -11.80
CA LEU A 94 -0.97 -2.43 -10.49
C LEU A 94 -1.44 -0.98 -10.26
N TYR A 95 -0.61 0.01 -10.60
CA TYR A 95 -0.96 1.43 -10.50
C TYR A 95 -2.23 1.77 -11.29
N MET A 96 -2.35 1.23 -12.51
CA MET A 96 -3.52 1.44 -13.37
C MET A 96 -4.76 0.74 -12.82
N GLU A 97 -4.60 -0.50 -12.32
CA GLU A 97 -5.68 -1.30 -11.76
C GLU A 97 -6.30 -0.65 -10.52
N MET A 98 -5.51 0.05 -9.71
CA MET A 98 -5.97 0.78 -8.53
C MET A 98 -7.14 1.74 -8.82
N ASN A 99 -7.18 2.39 -9.99
CA ASN A 99 -8.28 3.28 -10.35
C ASN A 99 -9.61 2.56 -10.52
N LYS A 100 -9.59 1.28 -10.91
CA LYS A 100 -10.80 0.47 -11.12
C LYS A 100 -11.51 0.16 -9.80
N VAL A 101 -10.83 0.23 -8.66
CA VAL A 101 -11.45 0.10 -7.33
C VAL A 101 -12.48 1.21 -7.11
N ILE A 102 -12.22 2.40 -7.63
CA ILE A 102 -13.07 3.58 -7.45
C ILE A 102 -14.30 3.49 -8.37
N THR A 103 -14.13 2.99 -9.60
CA THR A 103 -15.12 3.10 -10.67
C THR A 103 -15.96 1.84 -10.88
N SER A 104 -15.48 0.67 -10.43
CA SER A 104 -16.14 -0.61 -10.65
C SER A 104 -17.28 -0.86 -9.66
N GLU A 105 -18.35 -1.50 -10.12
CA GLU A 105 -19.41 -2.06 -9.26
C GLU A 105 -18.96 -3.36 -8.57
N HIS A 106 -17.96 -4.06 -9.13
CA HIS A 106 -17.37 -5.29 -8.62
C HIS A 106 -16.08 -5.03 -7.84
N GLN A 107 -16.13 -4.09 -6.88
CA GLN A 107 -14.94 -3.61 -6.16
C GLN A 107 -14.17 -4.71 -5.43
N GLN A 108 -14.87 -5.75 -4.96
CA GLN A 108 -14.26 -6.85 -4.24
C GLN A 108 -13.36 -7.70 -5.14
N ASP A 109 -13.83 -8.03 -6.35
CA ASP A 109 -13.08 -8.83 -7.32
C ASP A 109 -11.88 -8.05 -7.86
N VAL A 110 -12.09 -6.77 -8.16
CA VAL A 110 -10.99 -5.86 -8.55
C VAL A 110 -9.93 -5.79 -7.47
N PHE A 111 -10.34 -5.65 -6.19
CA PHE A 111 -9.40 -5.61 -5.09
C PHE A 111 -8.64 -6.93 -4.90
N GLN A 112 -9.28 -8.08 -5.14
CA GLN A 112 -8.59 -9.38 -5.10
C GLN A 112 -7.49 -9.45 -6.18
N ASN A 113 -7.78 -9.03 -7.42
CA ASN A 113 -6.81 -8.99 -8.51
C ASN A 113 -5.63 -8.05 -8.19
N ILE A 114 -5.90 -6.89 -7.60
CA ILE A 114 -4.87 -5.94 -7.15
C ILE A 114 -3.93 -6.58 -6.12
N ILE A 115 -4.48 -7.33 -5.17
CA ILE A 115 -3.67 -8.00 -4.16
C ILE A 115 -2.86 -9.15 -4.75
N GLU A 116 -3.40 -9.85 -5.75
CA GLU A 116 -2.65 -10.87 -6.50
C GLU A 116 -1.45 -10.26 -7.23
N GLN A 117 -1.68 -9.19 -8.00
CA GLN A 117 -0.61 -8.44 -8.67
C GLN A 117 0.43 -7.88 -7.68
N TYR A 118 -0.03 -7.34 -6.55
CA TYR A 118 0.87 -6.88 -5.50
C TYR A 118 1.73 -8.03 -4.96
N CYS A 119 1.16 -9.22 -4.74
CA CYS A 119 1.92 -10.40 -4.33
C CYS A 119 2.93 -10.85 -5.39
N ASN A 120 2.58 -10.77 -6.68
CA ASN A 120 3.47 -11.11 -7.79
C ASN A 120 4.71 -10.21 -7.82
N ILE A 121 4.54 -8.90 -7.63
CA ILE A 121 5.68 -7.97 -7.45
C ILE A 121 6.57 -8.42 -6.28
N GLY A 122 5.97 -8.83 -5.17
CA GLY A 122 6.70 -9.36 -4.01
C GLY A 122 7.54 -10.58 -4.36
N LEU A 123 7.00 -11.51 -5.15
CA LEU A 123 7.73 -12.70 -5.62
C LEU A 123 8.91 -12.34 -6.50
N THR A 124 8.75 -11.38 -7.42
CA THR A 124 9.85 -10.85 -8.25
C THR A 124 10.95 -10.20 -7.40
N LEU A 125 10.57 -9.59 -6.26
CA LEU A 125 11.51 -9.07 -5.26
C LEU A 125 12.10 -10.15 -4.35
N GLY A 126 11.72 -11.42 -4.49
CA GLY A 126 12.18 -12.53 -3.65
C GLY A 126 11.52 -12.60 -2.27
N ILE A 127 10.34 -12.00 -2.10
CA ILE A 127 9.53 -12.10 -0.87
C ILE A 127 8.25 -12.89 -1.17
N THR A 128 8.09 -14.01 -0.47
CA THR A 128 6.85 -14.78 -0.53
C THR A 128 5.73 -14.07 0.23
N PRO A 129 4.48 -14.19 -0.20
CA PRO A 129 3.38 -13.57 0.56
C PRO A 129 3.19 -14.12 1.98
N ASN A 130 3.66 -15.35 2.26
CA ASN A 130 3.71 -15.87 3.63
C ASN A 130 4.68 -15.07 4.49
N GLN A 131 5.85 -14.71 3.95
CA GLN A 131 6.80 -13.81 4.62
C GLN A 131 6.19 -12.42 4.81
N ILE A 132 5.52 -11.86 3.80
CA ILE A 132 4.81 -10.57 3.92
C ILE A 132 3.78 -10.61 5.06
N GLN A 133 2.95 -11.66 5.10
CA GLN A 133 1.93 -11.82 6.13
C GLN A 133 2.53 -12.01 7.51
N HIS A 134 3.56 -12.85 7.63
CA HIS A 134 4.26 -13.11 8.88
C HIS A 134 4.85 -11.81 9.45
N ARG A 135 5.53 -11.06 8.59
CA ARG A 135 6.14 -9.78 8.94
C ARG A 135 5.10 -8.75 9.37
N TYR A 136 3.98 -8.64 8.66
CA TYR A 136 2.87 -7.77 9.07
C TYR A 136 2.30 -8.14 10.45
N LYS A 137 2.19 -9.45 10.76
CA LYS A 137 1.66 -9.90 12.05
C LYS A 137 2.63 -9.59 13.20
N GLN A 138 3.93 -9.76 13.00
CA GLN A 138 4.95 -9.54 14.03
C GLN A 138 5.30 -8.06 14.23
N GLU A 139 5.50 -7.33 13.13
CA GLU A 139 5.98 -5.94 13.14
C GLU A 139 4.83 -4.93 12.96
N ARG A 140 3.58 -5.36 13.22
CA ARG A 140 2.37 -4.61 12.90
C ARG A 140 2.42 -3.15 13.35
N LYS A 141 2.91 -2.90 14.57
CA LYS A 141 2.99 -1.56 15.15
C LYS A 141 3.95 -0.66 14.35
N ASN A 142 5.14 -1.17 14.05
CA ASN A 142 6.17 -0.45 13.33
C ASN A 142 5.77 -0.19 11.87
N MET A 143 5.14 -1.16 11.22
CA MET A 143 4.66 -1.02 9.84
C MET A 143 3.52 0.00 9.69
N ILE A 144 2.63 0.09 10.68
CA ILE A 144 1.48 1.00 10.61
C ILE A 144 1.87 2.45 10.93
N GLU A 145 2.98 2.69 11.64
CA GLU A 145 3.35 4.04 12.07
C GLU A 145 3.65 5.00 10.90
N PRO A 146 4.42 4.62 9.86
CA PRO A 146 4.57 5.45 8.65
C PRO A 146 3.23 5.78 7.98
N PHE A 147 2.35 4.77 7.83
CA PHE A 147 1.00 4.95 7.32
C PHE A 147 0.23 5.98 8.15
N ARG A 148 0.24 5.85 9.48
CA ARG A 148 -0.44 6.76 10.40
C ARG A 148 0.06 8.20 10.22
N ASN A 149 1.37 8.40 10.13
CA ASN A 149 1.97 9.72 9.93
C ASN A 149 1.58 10.34 8.60
N GLU A 150 1.54 9.56 7.52
CA GLU A 150 1.13 10.05 6.21
C GLU A 150 -0.34 10.44 6.15
N ILE A 151 -1.20 9.63 6.76
CA ILE A 151 -2.63 9.93 6.91
C ILE A 151 -2.86 11.19 7.75
N MET A 152 -2.12 11.35 8.85
CA MET A 152 -2.18 12.57 9.67
C MET A 152 -1.74 13.81 8.91
N LYS A 153 -0.62 13.73 8.16
CA LYS A 153 -0.17 14.82 7.28
C LYS A 153 -1.24 15.20 6.26
N HIS A 154 -1.86 14.20 5.63
CA HIS A 154 -2.96 14.42 4.68
C HIS A 154 -4.14 15.16 5.34
N TYR A 155 -4.59 14.75 6.53
CA TYR A 155 -5.67 15.45 7.24
C TYR A 155 -5.33 16.89 7.61
N ILE A 156 -4.10 17.14 8.09
CA ILE A 156 -3.63 18.49 8.39
C ILE A 156 -3.68 19.34 7.11
N GLN A 157 -3.21 18.80 5.99
CA GLN A 157 -3.26 19.49 4.70
C GLN A 157 -4.70 19.88 4.32
N ARG A 158 -5.64 18.95 4.34
CA ARG A 158 -7.05 19.24 4.03
C ARG A 158 -7.66 20.29 4.97
N ARG A 159 -7.40 20.20 6.27
CA ARG A 159 -7.98 21.09 7.29
C ARG A 159 -7.51 22.54 7.16
N TYR A 160 -6.23 22.74 6.86
CA TYR A 160 -5.62 24.08 6.88
C TYR A 160 -5.44 24.69 5.51
N PHE A 161 -5.41 23.89 4.44
CA PHE A 161 -5.14 24.34 3.08
C PHE A 161 -6.30 24.09 2.11
N GLY A 162 -7.40 23.46 2.56
CA GLY A 162 -8.65 23.38 1.79
C GLY A 162 -8.57 22.55 0.50
N THR A 163 -7.55 21.71 0.36
CA THR A 163 -7.38 20.78 -0.77
C THR A 163 -8.17 19.49 -0.62
#